data_AF-A0A9W4RCG7-F1
#
_entry.id   AF-A0A9W4RCG7-F1
#
_cell.length_a   1.000
_cell.length_b   1.000
_cell.length_c   1.000
_cell.angle_alpha   90.00
_cell.angle_beta   90.00
_cell.angle_gamma   90.00
#
_symmetry.space_group_name_H-M   'P 1'
#
loop_
_entity.id
_entity.type
_entity.pdbx_description
1 polymer ?
#
loop_
_entity_poly.entity_id
_entity_poly.type
_entity_poly.pdbx_seq_one_letter_code
_entity_poly.pdbx_strand_id
1 'polypeptide(L)'
;MKILTSLATAALVLIGAAGASAQTKGWETWTKGEECFALLGMAADNEAPVRPLGRPYIAIKNAPKLDNFNGVVIVSGYGEDTGEEGTIDIDGKEFSLLIFKGAGFVRSGEPEERLVSALEQGKEARVTWLRKDGMIVQNYRLEGFPVAKKTIDAACPKPGAKPAAAEAAAKPETTKVKR
;
A
#
# COMPACT_ATOMS: atom_id res chain seq x y z
N MET A 1 58.18 24.51 4.55
CA MET A 1 57.06 25.29 5.11
C MET A 1 55.78 24.48 4.93
N LYS A 2 55.06 24.19 6.03
CA LYS A 2 53.68 23.66 6.17
C LYS A 2 53.36 22.25 5.65
N ILE A 3 53.34 21.28 6.57
CA ILE A 3 52.62 20.00 6.44
C ILE A 3 51.31 20.15 7.22
N LEU A 4 50.18 20.00 6.53
CA LEU A 4 48.82 20.14 7.08
C LEU A 4 48.40 18.86 7.82
N THR A 5 48.05 19.02 9.10
CA THR A 5 47.45 18.02 9.98
C THR A 5 46.01 17.71 9.55
N SER A 6 45.72 16.44 9.26
CA SER A 6 44.36 15.95 9.00
C SER A 6 43.72 15.49 10.32
N LEU A 7 42.63 16.15 10.74
CA LEU A 7 41.72 15.70 11.79
C LEU A 7 40.64 14.82 11.17
N ALA A 8 40.59 13.54 11.55
CA ALA A 8 39.51 12.63 11.19
C ALA A 8 38.41 12.70 12.26
N THR A 9 37.26 13.29 11.91
CA THR A 9 36.07 13.33 12.77
C THR A 9 35.26 12.06 12.54
N ALA A 10 35.22 11.16 13.52
CA ALA A 10 34.32 10.01 13.50
C ALA A 10 32.91 10.46 13.94
N ALA A 11 31.96 10.48 13.01
CA ALA A 11 30.55 10.72 13.31
C ALA A 11 29.89 9.39 13.74
N LEU A 12 29.42 9.34 14.99
CA LEU A 12 28.53 8.28 15.47
C LEU A 12 27.13 8.52 14.90
N VAL A 13 26.62 7.58 14.12
CA VAL A 13 25.22 7.56 13.67
C VAL A 13 24.39 6.74 14.67
N LEU A 14 23.53 7.40 15.44
CA LEU A 14 22.49 6.74 16.24
C LEU A 14 21.32 6.38 15.31
N ILE A 15 21.12 5.08 15.06
CA ILE A 15 19.96 4.58 14.33
C ILE A 15 18.82 4.39 15.33
N GLY A 16 17.87 5.33 15.36
CA GLY A 16 16.58 5.13 16.02
C GLY A 16 15.66 4.31 15.13
N ALA A 17 15.02 3.27 15.68
CA ALA A 17 13.99 2.48 15.00
C ALA A 17 12.69 3.29 14.86
N ALA A 18 12.66 4.24 13.92
CA ALA A 18 11.42 4.74 13.35
C ALA A 18 10.96 3.73 12.30
N GLY A 19 9.70 3.29 12.36
CA GLY A 19 9.13 2.42 11.32
C GLY A 19 9.33 3.06 9.96
N ALA A 20 9.89 2.30 9.01
CA ALA A 20 10.17 2.82 7.68
C ALA A 20 8.84 3.11 6.97
N SER A 21 8.54 4.40 6.74
CA SER A 21 7.48 4.82 5.84
C SER A 21 8.06 5.18 4.49
N ALA A 22 7.36 4.82 3.42
CA ALA A 22 7.71 5.21 2.06
C ALA A 22 6.45 5.64 1.31
N GLN A 23 6.61 6.59 0.38
CA GLN A 23 5.52 7.05 -0.48
C GLN A 23 5.88 6.80 -1.94
N THR A 24 4.92 6.30 -2.72
CA THR A 24 5.07 6.14 -4.17
C THR A 24 3.76 6.42 -4.86
N LYS A 25 3.70 7.48 -5.69
CA LYS A 25 2.52 7.82 -6.50
C LYS A 25 1.18 7.80 -5.73
N GLY A 26 1.15 8.33 -4.51
CA GLY A 26 -0.07 8.38 -3.68
C GLY A 26 -0.26 7.17 -2.74
N TRP A 27 0.50 6.10 -2.93
CA TRP A 27 0.56 4.99 -1.98
C TRP A 27 1.51 5.32 -0.83
N GLU A 28 1.05 5.14 0.40
CA GLU A 28 1.87 5.16 1.61
C GLU A 28 2.07 3.72 2.11
N THR A 29 3.31 3.34 2.37
CA THR A 29 3.63 2.03 2.96
C THR A 29 4.32 2.19 4.30
N TRP A 30 4.00 1.36 5.28
CA TRP A 30 4.68 1.34 6.58
C TRP A 30 4.59 -0.03 7.25
N THR A 31 5.38 -0.21 8.31
CA THR A 31 5.32 -1.37 9.18
C THR A 31 4.88 -0.97 10.59
N LYS A 32 4.11 -1.84 11.25
CA LYS A 32 3.73 -1.70 12.66
C LYS A 32 3.82 -3.07 13.32
N GLY A 33 4.86 -3.27 14.14
CA GLY A 33 5.19 -4.60 14.61
C GLY A 33 5.56 -5.50 13.43
N GLU A 34 4.90 -6.65 13.32
CA GLU A 34 5.06 -7.59 12.19
C GLU A 34 3.98 -7.44 11.12
N GLU A 35 3.20 -6.37 11.16
CA GLU A 35 2.19 -6.08 10.15
C GLU A 35 2.72 -5.02 9.17
N CYS A 36 2.47 -5.22 7.88
CA CYS A 36 2.86 -4.31 6.82
C CYS A 36 1.62 -3.81 6.09
N PHE A 37 1.63 -2.52 5.75
CA PHE A 37 0.47 -1.83 5.18
C PHE A 37 0.86 -1.06 3.93
N ALA A 38 -0.01 -1.07 2.94
CA ALA A 38 -0.01 -0.14 1.81
C ALA A 38 -1.38 0.55 1.75
N LEU A 39 -1.42 1.87 1.76
CA LEU A 39 -2.64 2.67 1.80
C LEU A 39 -2.66 3.68 0.65
N LEU A 40 -3.82 3.81 0.01
CA LEU A 40 -4.09 4.79 -1.03
C LEU A 40 -5.31 5.62 -0.65
N GLY A 41 -5.13 6.94 -0.58
CA GLY A 41 -6.24 7.89 -0.45
C GLY A 41 -6.98 8.09 -1.77
N MET A 42 -8.17 8.69 -1.71
CA MET A 42 -8.91 9.06 -2.92
C MET A 42 -8.11 9.97 -3.85
N ALA A 43 -8.43 9.91 -5.14
CA ALA A 43 -7.91 10.83 -6.14
C ALA A 43 -8.28 12.29 -5.78
N ALA A 44 -7.43 13.25 -6.13
CA ALA A 44 -7.62 14.67 -5.79
C ALA A 44 -8.78 15.32 -6.56
N ASP A 45 -9.13 14.77 -7.72
CA ASP A 45 -10.23 15.20 -8.60
C ASP A 45 -11.57 14.53 -8.25
N ASN A 46 -11.65 13.86 -7.12
CA ASN A 46 -12.84 13.13 -6.70
C ASN A 46 -13.93 14.10 -6.19
N GLU A 47 -15.16 13.91 -6.66
CA GLU A 47 -16.32 14.73 -6.30
C GLU A 47 -16.95 14.31 -4.96
N ALA A 48 -16.58 13.15 -4.41
CA ALA A 48 -17.11 12.66 -3.14
C ALA A 48 -16.71 13.58 -1.96
N PRO A 49 -17.67 14.00 -1.12
CA PRO A 49 -17.37 14.87 0.02
C PRO A 49 -16.55 14.14 1.08
N VAL A 50 -15.37 14.66 1.41
CA VAL A 50 -14.54 14.14 2.52
C VAL A 50 -15.06 14.66 3.85
N ARG A 51 -15.36 13.78 4.81
CA ARG A 51 -15.74 14.20 6.16
C ARG A 51 -14.49 14.58 6.97
N PRO A 52 -14.54 15.62 7.82
CA PRO A 52 -13.38 16.08 8.59
C PRO A 52 -12.70 15.00 9.43
N LEU A 53 -13.47 14.02 9.91
CA LEU A 53 -13.00 12.92 10.77
C LEU A 53 -12.93 11.56 10.04
N GLY A 54 -13.28 11.51 8.76
CA GLY A 54 -13.38 10.27 7.98
C GLY A 54 -12.68 10.43 6.65
N ARG A 55 -11.44 9.93 6.57
CA ARG A 55 -10.70 9.89 5.30
C ARG A 55 -10.93 8.53 4.63
N PRO A 56 -11.54 8.49 3.43
CA PRO A 56 -11.64 7.27 2.65
C PRO A 56 -10.29 6.81 2.12
N TYR A 57 -10.10 5.49 2.07
CA TYR A 57 -8.87 4.88 1.54
C TYR A 57 -9.08 3.42 1.13
N ILE A 58 -8.21 2.93 0.26
CA ILE A 58 -7.98 1.50 0.04
C ILE A 58 -6.72 1.13 0.81
N ALA A 59 -6.74 0.04 1.58
CA ALA A 59 -5.55 -0.48 2.24
C ALA A 59 -5.37 -1.98 2.02
N ILE A 60 -4.10 -2.36 1.87
CA ILE A 60 -3.64 -3.75 1.73
C ILE A 60 -2.76 -4.04 2.93
N LYS A 61 -3.01 -5.20 3.56
CA LYS A 61 -2.31 -5.63 4.77
C LYS A 61 -1.69 -7.01 4.60
N ASN A 62 -0.43 -7.12 5.02
CA ASN A 62 0.21 -8.40 5.30
C ASN A 62 0.38 -8.55 6.83
N ALA A 63 -0.10 -9.67 7.38
CA ALA A 63 -0.06 -10.01 8.80
C ALA A 63 0.40 -11.48 8.96
N PRO A 64 1.71 -11.75 8.91
CA PRO A 64 2.26 -13.11 8.91
C PRO A 64 1.84 -13.96 10.11
N LYS A 65 1.74 -13.37 11.30
CA LYS A 65 1.26 -14.06 12.52
C LYS A 65 -0.16 -14.61 12.41
N LEU A 66 -0.96 -14.04 11.52
CA LEU A 66 -2.36 -14.42 11.30
C LEU A 66 -2.54 -15.23 10.01
N ASP A 67 -1.44 -15.58 9.33
CA ASP A 67 -1.44 -16.20 7.99
C ASP A 67 -2.34 -15.45 6.98
N ASN A 68 -2.40 -14.12 7.13
CA ASN A 68 -3.21 -13.26 6.27
C ASN A 68 -2.29 -12.38 5.42
N PHE A 69 -2.37 -12.55 4.11
CA PHE A 69 -1.56 -11.82 3.14
C PHE A 69 -2.45 -11.23 2.07
N ASN A 70 -2.14 -9.99 1.69
CA ASN A 70 -2.93 -9.18 0.77
C ASN A 70 -4.36 -8.90 1.24
N GLY A 71 -4.60 -8.87 2.55
CA GLY A 71 -5.92 -8.54 3.09
C GLY A 71 -6.33 -7.15 2.64
N VAL A 72 -7.45 -7.05 1.91
CA VAL A 72 -7.94 -5.77 1.36
C VAL A 72 -9.05 -5.20 2.23
N VAL A 73 -8.92 -3.93 2.59
CA VAL A 73 -10.00 -3.15 3.23
C VAL A 73 -10.20 -1.83 2.50
N ILE A 74 -11.46 -1.47 2.29
CA ILE A 74 -11.83 -0.23 1.64
C ILE A 74 -12.66 0.57 2.64
N VAL A 75 -12.15 1.71 3.10
CA VAL A 75 -12.84 2.55 4.07
C VAL A 75 -13.53 3.69 3.36
N SER A 76 -14.81 3.88 3.64
CA SER A 76 -15.65 4.88 2.97
C SER A 76 -15.45 6.31 3.50
N GLY A 77 -14.99 6.45 4.75
CA GLY A 77 -14.96 7.73 5.46
C GLY A 77 -16.32 8.20 6.00
N TYR A 78 -17.40 7.43 5.80
CA TYR A 78 -18.77 7.78 6.25
C TYR A 78 -19.23 7.02 7.50
N GLY A 79 -18.46 6.03 7.98
CA GLY A 79 -18.82 5.26 9.16
C GLY A 79 -20.13 4.50 8.97
N GLU A 80 -21.08 4.66 9.89
CA GLU A 80 -22.41 4.02 9.79
C GLU A 80 -23.23 4.53 8.59
N ASP A 81 -22.92 5.74 8.09
CA ASP A 81 -23.59 6.32 6.91
C ASP A 81 -23.05 5.76 5.57
N THR A 82 -22.33 4.64 5.58
CA THR A 82 -21.78 4.03 4.35
C THR A 82 -22.84 3.32 3.51
N GLY A 83 -23.94 2.91 4.13
CA GLY A 83 -24.93 2.04 3.50
C GLY A 83 -24.63 0.55 3.71
N GLU A 84 -25.45 -0.30 3.09
CA GLU A 84 -25.40 -1.76 3.27
C GLU A 84 -24.84 -2.48 2.04
N GLU A 85 -24.80 -1.80 0.90
CA GLU A 85 -24.32 -2.33 -0.38
C GLU A 85 -23.17 -1.48 -0.91
N GLY A 86 -22.19 -2.13 -1.52
CA GLY A 86 -21.11 -1.42 -2.21
C GLY A 86 -20.38 -2.30 -3.21
N THR A 87 -19.71 -1.66 -4.15
CA THR A 87 -18.88 -2.29 -5.16
C THR A 87 -17.55 -1.56 -5.31
N ILE A 88 -16.53 -2.29 -5.76
CA ILE A 88 -15.32 -1.72 -6.33
C ILE A 88 -15.19 -2.21 -7.77
N ASP A 89 -15.07 -1.28 -8.70
CA ASP A 89 -14.75 -1.54 -10.11
C ASP A 89 -13.30 -1.14 -10.37
N ILE A 90 -12.53 -2.03 -10.99
CA ILE A 90 -11.15 -1.75 -11.43
C ILE A 90 -11.09 -1.94 -12.94
N ASP A 91 -11.05 -0.83 -13.67
CA ASP A 91 -11.05 -0.79 -15.14
C ASP A 91 -12.12 -1.73 -15.77
N GLY A 92 -13.34 -1.76 -15.21
CA GLY A 92 -14.45 -2.60 -15.68
C GLY A 92 -14.55 -3.98 -15.04
N LYS A 93 -13.66 -4.33 -14.11
CA LYS A 93 -13.74 -5.55 -13.30
C LYS A 93 -14.41 -5.23 -11.96
N GLU A 94 -15.66 -5.64 -11.80
CA GLU A 94 -16.45 -5.34 -10.61
C GLU A 94 -16.35 -6.44 -9.53
N PHE A 95 -16.30 -6.00 -8.26
CA PHE A 95 -16.32 -6.84 -7.07
C PHE A 95 -17.31 -6.29 -6.05
N SER A 96 -18.20 -7.15 -5.53
CA SER A 96 -19.12 -6.77 -4.46
C SER A 96 -18.42 -6.70 -3.10
N LEU A 97 -18.81 -5.71 -2.29
CA LEU A 97 -18.26 -5.48 -0.96
C LEU A 97 -19.24 -5.96 0.12
N LEU A 98 -18.71 -6.72 1.07
CA LEU A 98 -19.33 -6.98 2.36
C LEU A 98 -19.08 -5.78 3.26
N ILE A 99 -20.14 -5.09 3.66
CA ILE A 99 -20.03 -3.86 4.45
C ILE A 99 -20.07 -4.17 5.94
N PHE A 100 -19.10 -3.63 6.68
CA PHE A 100 -19.10 -3.67 8.14
C PHE A 100 -18.48 -2.40 8.72
N LYS A 101 -19.26 -1.66 9.53
CA LYS A 101 -18.83 -0.43 10.24
C LYS A 101 -18.13 0.61 9.34
N GLY A 102 -18.64 0.78 8.13
CA GLY A 102 -18.12 1.73 7.14
C GLY A 102 -16.85 1.31 6.41
N ALA A 103 -16.48 0.04 6.52
CA ALA A 103 -15.48 -0.59 5.69
C ALA A 103 -16.12 -1.67 4.79
N GLY A 104 -15.65 -1.76 3.56
CA GLY A 104 -15.97 -2.80 2.61
C GLY A 104 -14.85 -3.84 2.52
N PHE A 105 -15.25 -5.09 2.43
CA PHE A 105 -14.37 -6.26 2.30
C PHE A 105 -14.83 -7.12 1.14
N VAL A 106 -13.92 -7.78 0.44
CA VAL A 106 -14.28 -8.89 -0.43
C VAL A 106 -14.19 -10.21 0.36
N ARG A 107 -14.86 -11.26 -0.12
CA ARG A 107 -14.73 -12.59 0.48
C ARG A 107 -13.27 -13.06 0.36
N SER A 108 -12.71 -13.58 1.45
CA SER A 108 -11.37 -14.15 1.47
C SER A 108 -11.21 -15.32 0.49
N GLY A 109 -9.98 -15.58 0.08
CA GLY A 109 -9.63 -16.61 -0.92
C GLY A 109 -9.65 -16.05 -2.34
N GLU A 110 -10.17 -16.83 -3.28
CA GLU A 110 -10.14 -16.49 -4.72
C GLU A 110 -10.68 -15.08 -5.06
N PRO A 111 -11.77 -14.56 -4.44
CA PRO A 111 -12.24 -13.21 -4.75
C PRO A 111 -11.26 -12.11 -4.33
N GLU A 112 -10.59 -12.27 -3.18
CA GLU A 112 -9.56 -11.33 -2.71
C GLU A 112 -8.30 -11.40 -3.58
N GLU A 113 -7.86 -12.60 -3.96
CA GLU A 113 -6.73 -12.78 -4.89
C GLU A 113 -7.01 -12.13 -6.25
N ARG A 114 -8.24 -12.26 -6.77
CA ARG A 114 -8.66 -11.59 -8.01
C ARG A 114 -8.70 -10.08 -7.86
N LEU A 115 -9.15 -9.56 -6.72
CA LEU A 115 -9.16 -8.12 -6.46
C LEU A 115 -7.73 -7.56 -6.41
N VAL A 116 -6.82 -8.24 -5.70
CA VAL A 116 -5.41 -7.83 -5.60
C VAL A 116 -4.75 -7.86 -6.97
N SER A 117 -4.99 -8.91 -7.76
CA SER A 117 -4.49 -9.00 -9.13
C SER A 117 -5.03 -7.89 -10.04
N ALA A 118 -6.31 -7.52 -9.86
CA ALA A 118 -6.89 -6.39 -10.58
C ALA A 118 -6.24 -5.06 -10.16
N LEU A 119 -5.98 -4.84 -8.86
CA LEU A 119 -5.24 -3.67 -8.39
C LEU A 119 -3.82 -3.57 -8.98
N GLU A 120 -3.11 -4.70 -9.13
CA GLU A 120 -1.75 -4.74 -9.72
C GLU A 120 -1.72 -4.34 -11.19
N GLN A 121 -2.78 -4.66 -11.93
CA GLN A 121 -2.86 -4.45 -13.38
C GLN A 121 -3.61 -3.16 -13.75
N GLY A 122 -4.47 -2.69 -12.84
CA GLY A 122 -5.39 -1.60 -13.08
C GLY A 122 -4.74 -0.23 -12.99
N LYS A 123 -5.45 0.76 -13.53
CA LYS A 123 -5.07 2.18 -13.51
C LYS A 123 -5.98 2.97 -12.59
N GLU A 124 -7.26 2.65 -12.58
CA GLU A 124 -8.25 3.34 -11.78
C GLU A 124 -9.10 2.34 -11.00
N ALA A 125 -9.52 2.74 -9.79
CA ALA A 125 -10.61 2.07 -9.09
C ALA A 125 -11.74 3.05 -8.81
N ARG A 126 -12.97 2.58 -9.00
CA ARG A 126 -14.20 3.27 -8.63
C ARG A 126 -14.92 2.48 -7.56
N VAL A 127 -15.01 3.03 -6.36
CA VAL A 127 -15.77 2.46 -5.25
C VAL A 127 -17.13 3.13 -5.18
N THR A 128 -18.20 2.35 -5.26
CA THR A 128 -19.57 2.84 -5.14
C THR A 128 -20.15 2.35 -3.83
N TRP A 129 -20.67 3.27 -3.02
CA TRP A 129 -21.41 2.98 -1.80
C TRP A 129 -22.88 3.32 -2.02
N LEU A 130 -23.77 2.33 -1.89
CA LEU A 130 -25.20 2.52 -2.04
C LEU A 130 -25.83 2.76 -0.67
N ARG A 131 -26.44 3.92 -0.52
CA ARG A 131 -27.09 4.39 0.71
C ARG A 131 -28.58 4.58 0.46
N LYS A 132 -29.33 4.75 1.55
CA LYS A 132 -30.78 5.02 1.49
C LYS A 132 -31.13 6.32 0.78
N ASP A 133 -30.24 7.31 0.82
CA ASP A 133 -30.42 8.66 0.28
C ASP A 133 -29.64 8.91 -1.03
N GLY A 134 -29.04 7.88 -1.62
CA GLY A 134 -28.32 7.97 -2.89
C GLY A 134 -27.07 7.11 -2.94
N MET A 135 -26.22 7.37 -3.94
CA MET A 135 -24.93 6.69 -4.08
C MET A 135 -23.77 7.67 -3.89
N ILE A 136 -22.66 7.17 -3.33
CA ILE A 136 -21.40 7.90 -3.25
C ILE A 136 -20.37 7.14 -4.08
N VAL A 137 -19.70 7.86 -4.98
CA VAL A 137 -18.69 7.29 -5.86
C VAL A 137 -17.33 7.86 -5.50
N GLN A 138 -16.38 7.00 -5.17
CA GLN A 138 -15.02 7.35 -4.80
C GLN A 138 -14.03 6.79 -5.82
N ASN A 139 -13.32 7.67 -6.50
CA ASN A 139 -12.29 7.32 -7.48
C ASN A 139 -10.89 7.30 -6.85
N TYR A 140 -10.06 6.36 -7.30
CA TYR A 140 -8.68 6.13 -6.86
C TYR A 140 -7.77 5.93 -8.06
N ARG A 141 -6.56 6.51 -7.98
CA ARG A 141 -5.49 6.40 -8.98
C ARG A 141 -4.53 5.30 -8.54
N LEU A 142 -4.50 4.17 -9.25
CA LEU A 142 -3.80 2.96 -8.81
C LEU A 142 -2.31 2.95 -9.18
N GLU A 143 -1.82 3.97 -9.89
CA GLU A 143 -0.42 4.04 -10.28
C GLU A 143 0.49 3.90 -9.05
N GLY A 144 1.45 2.98 -9.11
CA GLY A 144 2.38 2.73 -8.01
C GLY A 144 2.00 1.56 -7.11
N PHE A 145 0.81 0.96 -7.26
CA PHE A 145 0.44 -0.20 -6.46
C PHE A 145 1.42 -1.39 -6.59
N PRO A 146 1.95 -1.77 -7.78
CA PRO A 146 2.93 -2.85 -7.87
C PRO A 146 4.20 -2.59 -7.04
N VAL A 147 4.64 -1.34 -6.95
CA VAL A 147 5.80 -0.94 -6.14
C VAL A 147 5.44 -0.99 -4.65
N ALA A 148 4.29 -0.44 -4.26
CA ALA A 148 3.82 -0.49 -2.88
C ALA A 148 3.64 -1.93 -2.38
N LYS A 149 3.04 -2.79 -3.21
CA LYS A 149 2.87 -4.21 -2.95
C LYS A 149 4.20 -4.94 -2.78
N LYS A 150 5.15 -4.74 -3.70
CA LYS A 150 6.50 -5.31 -3.57
C LYS A 150 7.19 -4.87 -2.27
N THR A 151 7.01 -3.61 -1.87
CA THR A 151 7.55 -3.08 -0.60
C THR A 151 6.98 -3.81 0.60
N ILE A 152 5.66 -3.98 0.69
CA ILE A 152 5.04 -4.67 1.84
C ILE A 152 5.27 -6.19 1.82
N ASP A 153 5.41 -6.80 0.65
CA ASP A 153 5.74 -8.22 0.50
C ASP A 153 7.19 -8.50 0.90
N ALA A 154 8.11 -7.57 0.62
CA ALA A 154 9.50 -7.69 1.06
C ALA A 154 9.63 -7.50 2.58
N ALA A 155 8.84 -6.59 3.16
CA ALA A 155 8.86 -6.32 4.59
C ALA A 155 8.13 -7.39 5.43
N CYS A 156 7.03 -7.95 4.90
CA CYS A 156 6.25 -9.01 5.53
C CYS A 156 6.01 -10.16 4.53
N PRO A 157 7.01 -11.03 4.32
CA PRO A 157 6.94 -12.07 3.30
C PRO A 157 5.96 -13.19 3.66
N LYS A 158 5.22 -13.66 2.66
CA LYS A 158 4.45 -14.90 2.76
C LYS A 158 5.40 -16.10 2.87
N PRO A 159 5.22 -17.01 3.85
CA PRO A 159 6.00 -18.24 3.93
C PRO A 159 6.00 -18.99 2.58
N GLY A 160 7.18 -19.37 2.10
CA GLY A 160 7.32 -20.06 0.81
C GLY A 160 7.27 -19.15 -0.43
N ALA A 161 7.12 -17.83 -0.29
CA ALA A 161 7.28 -16.90 -1.41
C ALA A 161 8.73 -16.97 -1.92
N LYS A 162 8.91 -17.19 -3.22
CA LYS A 162 10.21 -17.05 -3.88
C LYS A 162 10.68 -15.61 -3.66
N PRO A 163 11.93 -15.37 -3.20
CA PRO A 163 12.43 -14.01 -3.03
C PRO A 163 12.25 -13.24 -4.33
N ALA A 164 11.53 -12.11 -4.27
CA ALA A 164 11.55 -11.14 -5.36
C ALA A 164 13.02 -10.81 -5.59
N ALA A 165 13.52 -11.09 -6.80
CA ALA A 165 14.93 -10.95 -7.12
C ALA A 165 15.42 -9.58 -6.62
N ALA A 166 16.35 -9.62 -5.67
CA ALA A 166 17.10 -8.47 -5.25
C ALA A 166 17.86 -7.97 -6.47
N GLU A 167 17.28 -7.00 -7.16
CA GLU A 167 17.88 -6.33 -8.30
C GLU A 167 19.02 -5.47 -7.77
N ALA A 168 20.22 -6.04 -7.86
CA ALA A 168 21.51 -5.38 -8.00
C ALA A 168 21.74 -4.09 -7.16
N ALA A 169 21.89 -4.23 -5.85
CA ALA A 169 22.72 -3.30 -5.10
C ALA A 169 24.20 -3.69 -5.26
N ALA A 170 24.85 -3.03 -6.22
CA ALA A 170 26.29 -2.79 -6.36
C ALA A 170 27.25 -3.78 -5.66
N LYS A 171 27.71 -4.78 -6.42
CA LYS A 171 29.06 -5.32 -6.20
C LYS A 171 30.06 -4.23 -6.60
N PRO A 172 31.09 -3.93 -5.79
CA PRO A 172 32.13 -3.01 -6.20
C PRO A 172 32.88 -3.64 -7.37
N GLU A 173 32.82 -2.99 -8.53
CA GLU A 173 33.60 -3.36 -9.70
C GLU A 173 35.09 -3.14 -9.34
N THR A 174 35.78 -4.25 -9.08
CA THR A 174 37.23 -4.26 -8.91
C THR A 174 37.83 -4.07 -10.29
N THR A 175 38.18 -2.84 -10.63
CA THR A 175 38.99 -2.52 -11.81
C THR A 175 40.33 -3.24 -11.67
N LYS A 176 40.45 -4.43 -12.26
CA LYS A 176 41.73 -5.11 -12.46
C LYS A 176 42.33 -4.67 -13.80
N VAL A 177 43.35 -3.82 -13.66
CA VAL A 177 44.69 -3.90 -14.29
C VAL A 177 44.84 -3.66 -15.80
N LYS A 178 45.76 -2.74 -16.15
CA LYS A 178 46.94 -3.11 -16.95
C LYS A 178 48.18 -2.31 -16.55
N ARG A 179 49.30 -3.04 -16.46
CA ARG A 179 50.66 -2.58 -16.19
C ARG A 179 51.22 -1.78 -17.36
#